data_AF-A0A845UT08-F1
#
_entry.id   AF-A0A845UT08-F1
#
_cell.length_a   1.000
_cell.length_b   1.000
_cell.length_c   1.000
_cell.angle_alpha   90.00
_cell.angle_beta   90.00
_cell.angle_gamma   90.00
#
_symmetry.space_group_name_H-M   'P 1'
#
loop_
_entity.id
_entity.type
_entity.pdbx_description
1 polymer ?
#
loop_
_entity_poly.entity_id
_entity_poly.type
_entity_poly.pdbx_seq_one_letter_code
_entity_poly.pdbx_strand_id
1 'polypeptide(L)'
;MEIATRVWNHRWKIDPIVRSLIDTDFYKLLMCQSVFHNRRDTQVTFSLINRSSNVPLAKLIDEGELREQLDHIRSLSLSRGESTWLRGNTFYGKRQMFRSDFMEWFESLRLPPYFLERVGDQYELTFEGSWPEVMLWEIPALAVLMELRGRAVLNHMGKFELQVLYARAATKLWEKIERLRQQPGLKIADFGTRRRHSFLWQDWCVQAMVEGLGDGFTGTSNCLIAKNRDLEAIGTNAHELPMVYAALAEDDAALARAPYDVLADWHREHDGNLRMILPDTYGTEGFLRNAPDWLAGWTGIRIDSGDPETGAEIAIRWWQERGEDPREKLVIFSDGLDEEKILELYHKFAGRVRVSFGWGTLLTNDFRGLTPDDRLAPFSLVCKAISANGRPTVKLSDNPNKAMGPADEIARYKRVFEVGEQERHEVVV
;
A
#
# COMPACT_ATOMS: atom_id res chain seq x y z
N MET A 1 -11.46 -24.92 10.84
CA MET A 1 -11.39 -23.78 9.89
C MET A 1 -10.99 -24.27 8.51
N GLU A 2 -11.68 -23.81 7.46
CA GLU A 2 -11.42 -24.16 6.05
C GLU A 2 -10.00 -23.79 5.59
N ILE A 3 -9.47 -22.64 6.07
CA ILE A 3 -8.12 -22.17 5.78
C ILE A 3 -7.06 -23.22 6.18
N ALA A 4 -7.15 -23.78 7.40
CA ALA A 4 -6.20 -24.80 7.86
C ALA A 4 -6.23 -26.07 6.98
N THR A 5 -7.41 -26.47 6.50
CA THR A 5 -7.55 -27.61 5.59
C THR A 5 -6.91 -27.31 4.23
N ARG A 6 -7.07 -26.09 3.71
CA ARG A 6 -6.46 -25.69 2.44
C ARG A 6 -4.94 -25.57 2.53
N VAL A 7 -4.43 -24.99 3.61
CA VAL A 7 -2.99 -24.93 3.90
C VAL A 7 -2.38 -26.32 4.01
N TRP A 8 -3.07 -27.28 4.64
CA TRP A 8 -2.61 -28.67 4.73
C TRP A 8 -2.65 -29.44 3.40
N ASN A 9 -3.57 -29.08 2.51
CA ASN A 9 -3.82 -29.82 1.27
C ASN A 9 -2.87 -29.37 0.14
N HIS A 10 -1.65 -29.88 0.12
CA HIS A 10 -0.62 -29.58 -0.91
C HIS A 10 -0.80 -30.35 -2.24
N ARG A 11 -2.00 -30.85 -2.57
CA ARG A 11 -2.20 -31.78 -3.71
C ARG A 11 -2.26 -31.13 -5.10
N TRP A 12 -2.02 -29.82 -5.22
CA TRP A 12 -2.12 -29.10 -6.49
C TRP A 12 -0.75 -28.91 -7.15
N LYS A 13 -0.71 -28.96 -8.49
CA LYS A 13 0.51 -28.71 -9.28
C LYS A 13 1.03 -27.28 -9.10
N ILE A 14 0.13 -26.32 -8.89
CA ILE A 14 0.38 -24.97 -8.38
C ILE A 14 -0.84 -24.54 -7.54
N ASP A 15 -0.65 -24.02 -6.32
CA ASP A 15 -1.69 -23.25 -5.61
C ASP A 15 -1.37 -21.76 -5.77
N PRO A 16 -1.98 -21.08 -6.77
CA PRO A 16 -1.59 -19.72 -7.16
C PRO A 16 -1.90 -18.73 -6.04
N ILE A 17 -0.90 -17.96 -5.60
CA ILE A 17 -1.05 -17.00 -4.50
C ILE A 17 -1.88 -15.80 -4.94
N VAL A 18 -1.55 -15.26 -6.11
CA VAL A 18 -2.26 -14.13 -6.71
C VAL A 18 -3.41 -14.68 -7.53
N ARG A 19 -4.63 -14.25 -7.22
CA ARG A 19 -5.85 -14.87 -7.77
C ARG A 19 -6.37 -14.19 -9.03
N SER A 20 -5.95 -12.95 -9.30
CA SER A 20 -6.41 -12.11 -10.41
C SER A 20 -5.44 -10.95 -10.64
N LEU A 21 -5.51 -10.33 -11.82
CA LEU A 21 -4.84 -9.05 -12.10
C LEU A 21 -5.34 -7.92 -11.18
N ILE A 22 -6.57 -8.02 -10.67
CA ILE A 22 -7.13 -7.08 -9.70
C ILE A 22 -7.03 -7.57 -8.24
N ASP A 23 -6.26 -8.62 -7.96
CA ASP A 23 -5.82 -8.94 -6.60
C ASP A 23 -4.68 -7.98 -6.19
N THR A 24 -5.02 -6.69 -6.14
CA THR A 24 -4.12 -5.57 -5.91
C THR A 24 -4.87 -4.42 -5.21
N ASP A 25 -4.12 -3.49 -4.64
CA ASP A 25 -4.67 -2.28 -4.01
C ASP A 25 -5.29 -1.33 -5.05
N PHE A 26 -6.46 -0.75 -4.77
CA PHE A 26 -7.24 0.08 -5.70
C PHE A 26 -6.49 1.33 -6.18
N TYR A 27 -5.64 1.91 -5.31
CA TYR A 27 -4.80 3.04 -5.72
C TYR A 27 -3.89 2.70 -6.91
N LYS A 28 -3.47 1.43 -7.06
CA LYS A 28 -2.64 1.02 -8.21
C LYS A 28 -3.39 1.19 -9.51
N LEU A 29 -4.69 0.88 -9.55
CA LEU A 29 -5.49 1.04 -10.75
C LEU A 29 -5.75 2.52 -11.04
N LEU A 30 -6.09 3.32 -10.02
CA LEU A 30 -6.28 4.77 -10.16
C LEU A 30 -5.01 5.46 -10.67
N MET A 31 -3.87 5.13 -10.07
CA MET A 31 -2.59 5.69 -10.49
C MET A 31 -2.14 5.18 -11.84
N CYS A 32 -2.39 3.92 -12.18
CA CYS A 32 -2.08 3.36 -13.49
C CYS A 32 -2.82 4.10 -14.59
N GLN A 33 -4.10 4.42 -14.41
CA GLN A 33 -4.83 5.29 -15.34
C GLN A 33 -4.18 6.66 -15.46
N SER A 34 -3.82 7.28 -14.34
CA SER A 34 -3.24 8.62 -14.38
C SER A 34 -1.86 8.66 -15.06
N VAL A 35 -1.03 7.67 -14.78
CA VAL A 35 0.25 7.50 -15.45
C VAL A 35 0.05 7.19 -16.93
N PHE A 36 -0.92 6.35 -17.28
CA PHE A 36 -1.26 6.02 -18.66
C PHE A 36 -1.67 7.27 -19.47
N HIS A 37 -2.33 8.24 -18.87
CA HIS A 37 -2.72 9.49 -19.56
C HIS A 37 -1.61 10.55 -19.59
N ASN A 38 -0.76 10.66 -18.57
CA ASN A 38 0.19 11.78 -18.45
C ASN A 38 1.67 11.42 -18.70
N ARG A 39 2.04 10.15 -18.51
CA ARG A 39 3.45 9.68 -18.46
C ARG A 39 3.65 8.28 -19.06
N ARG A 40 2.80 7.89 -20.02
CA ARG A 40 2.72 6.54 -20.60
C ARG A 40 4.06 5.92 -21.01
N ASP A 41 4.91 6.70 -21.67
CA ASP A 41 6.15 6.20 -22.29
C ASP A 41 7.35 6.21 -21.35
N THR A 42 7.17 6.68 -20.11
CA THR A 42 8.24 6.70 -19.09
C THR A 42 8.70 5.28 -18.81
N GLN A 43 10.00 5.02 -18.96
CA GLN A 43 10.61 3.75 -18.58
C GLN A 43 10.97 3.79 -17.10
N VAL A 44 10.53 2.79 -16.34
CA VAL A 44 10.75 2.73 -14.89
C VAL A 44 11.26 1.34 -14.53
N THR A 45 12.20 1.30 -13.58
CA THR A 45 12.64 0.06 -12.94
C THR A 45 12.12 0.01 -11.51
N PHE A 46 11.37 -1.02 -11.17
CA PHE A 46 11.02 -1.37 -9.78
C PHE A 46 11.97 -2.44 -9.24
N SER A 47 12.25 -2.38 -7.94
CA SER A 47 13.08 -3.36 -7.26
C SER A 47 12.52 -3.73 -5.89
N LEU A 48 12.63 -5.01 -5.56
CA LEU A 48 12.39 -5.55 -4.22
C LEU A 48 13.52 -5.14 -3.26
N ILE A 49 13.14 -4.64 -2.09
CA ILE A 49 14.06 -4.25 -1.03
C ILE A 49 13.63 -4.92 0.27
N ASN A 50 14.41 -5.90 0.73
CA ASN A 50 14.26 -6.48 2.07
C ASN A 50 14.97 -5.58 3.09
N ARG A 51 14.21 -4.87 3.91
CA ARG A 51 14.74 -4.01 4.99
C ARG A 51 15.02 -4.79 6.27
N SER A 52 14.67 -6.08 6.32
CA SER A 52 14.89 -6.98 7.45
C SER A 52 15.95 -8.01 7.09
N SER A 53 17.22 -7.60 7.14
CA SER A 53 18.37 -8.41 6.71
C SER A 53 18.51 -9.74 7.46
N ASN A 54 17.94 -9.83 8.66
CA ASN A 54 17.85 -11.04 9.47
C ASN A 54 16.86 -12.08 8.93
N VAL A 55 16.02 -11.75 7.94
CA VAL A 55 15.11 -12.69 7.26
C VAL A 55 15.76 -13.14 5.95
N PRO A 56 16.35 -14.35 5.87
CA PRO A 56 17.07 -14.81 4.69
C PRO A 56 16.10 -15.39 3.64
N LEU A 57 15.57 -14.55 2.75
CA LEU A 57 14.54 -14.95 1.79
C LEU A 57 14.96 -16.15 0.93
N ALA A 58 16.20 -16.22 0.47
CA ALA A 58 16.69 -17.32 -0.38
C ALA A 58 16.97 -18.63 0.38
N LYS A 59 16.91 -18.61 1.72
CA LYS A 59 16.91 -19.83 2.54
C LYS A 59 15.50 -20.31 2.87
N LEU A 60 14.53 -19.40 2.87
CA LEU A 60 13.14 -19.67 3.26
C LEU A 60 12.25 -20.03 2.06
N ILE A 61 12.51 -19.42 0.91
CA ILE A 61 11.67 -19.51 -0.28
C ILE A 61 12.46 -20.20 -1.38
N ASP A 62 11.92 -21.30 -1.91
CA ASP A 62 12.48 -21.97 -3.07
C ASP A 62 12.39 -21.09 -4.32
N GLU A 63 13.48 -21.00 -5.08
CA GLU A 63 13.55 -20.14 -6.27
C GLU A 63 12.61 -20.64 -7.37
N GLY A 64 12.47 -21.96 -7.54
CA GLY A 64 11.56 -22.56 -8.51
C GLY A 64 10.12 -22.22 -8.20
N GLU A 65 9.69 -22.39 -6.94
CA GLU A 65 8.33 -22.01 -6.50
C GLU A 65 8.07 -20.51 -6.68
N LEU A 66 9.05 -19.65 -6.37
CA LEU A 66 8.95 -18.21 -6.60
C LEU A 66 8.75 -17.89 -8.10
N ARG A 67 9.55 -18.50 -8.98
CA ARG A 67 9.42 -18.31 -10.44
C ARG A 67 8.08 -18.79 -10.96
N GLU A 68 7.59 -19.95 -10.51
CA GLU A 68 6.28 -20.46 -10.89
C GLU A 68 5.13 -19.48 -10.53
N GLN A 69 5.19 -18.87 -9.35
CA GLN A 69 4.20 -17.87 -8.93
C GLN A 69 4.31 -16.57 -9.73
N LEU A 70 5.52 -16.09 -10.01
CA LEU A 70 5.74 -14.89 -10.82
C LEU A 70 5.32 -15.11 -12.29
N ASP A 71 5.62 -16.28 -12.85
CA ASP A 71 5.18 -16.65 -14.20
C ASP A 71 3.67 -16.83 -14.28
N HIS A 72 3.04 -17.36 -13.23
CA HIS A 72 1.59 -17.39 -13.14
C HIS A 72 0.98 -15.97 -13.21
N ILE A 73 1.53 -15.00 -12.48
CA ILE A 73 1.05 -13.61 -12.51
C ILE A 73 1.09 -13.06 -13.95
N ARG A 74 2.15 -13.33 -14.71
CA ARG A 74 2.28 -12.89 -16.11
C ARG A 74 1.26 -13.55 -17.04
N SER A 75 0.75 -14.72 -16.67
CA SER A 75 -0.31 -15.40 -17.43
C SER A 75 -1.70 -14.80 -17.20
N LEU A 76 -1.88 -14.00 -16.14
CA LEU A 76 -3.17 -13.40 -15.79
C LEU A 76 -3.58 -12.32 -16.79
N SER A 77 -4.89 -12.21 -16.94
CA SER A 77 -5.55 -11.18 -17.73
C SER A 77 -6.85 -10.80 -17.05
N LEU A 78 -7.29 -9.55 -17.25
CA LEU A 78 -8.57 -9.11 -16.70
C LEU A 78 -9.71 -9.99 -17.23
N SER A 79 -10.43 -10.66 -16.33
CA SER A 79 -11.56 -11.48 -16.74
C SER A 79 -12.75 -10.60 -17.15
N ARG A 80 -13.70 -11.17 -17.90
CA ARG A 80 -14.93 -10.45 -18.30
C ARG A 80 -15.71 -9.91 -17.09
N GLY A 81 -15.78 -10.69 -16.01
CA GLY A 81 -16.49 -10.27 -14.79
C GLY A 81 -15.81 -9.09 -14.08
N GLU A 82 -14.49 -9.07 -14.07
CA GLU A 82 -13.71 -7.99 -13.46
C GLU A 82 -13.70 -6.73 -14.31
N SER A 83 -13.60 -6.86 -15.64
CA SER A 83 -13.80 -5.76 -16.58
C SER A 83 -15.18 -5.11 -16.40
N THR A 84 -16.23 -5.93 -16.30
CA THR A 84 -17.59 -5.43 -16.10
C THR A 84 -17.71 -4.67 -14.78
N TRP A 85 -17.10 -5.19 -13.71
CA TRP A 85 -17.10 -4.52 -12.40
C TRP A 85 -16.36 -3.18 -12.44
N LEU A 86 -15.16 -3.11 -13.03
CA LEU A 86 -14.40 -1.85 -13.13
C LEU A 86 -15.12 -0.79 -13.97
N ARG A 87 -15.78 -1.18 -15.07
CA ARG A 87 -16.51 -0.26 -15.96
C ARG A 87 -17.85 0.19 -15.36
N GLY A 88 -18.57 -0.73 -14.71
CA GLY A 88 -19.96 -0.55 -14.32
C GLY A 88 -20.18 -0.10 -12.87
N ASN A 89 -19.24 -0.39 -11.97
CA ASN A 89 -19.41 -0.06 -10.56
C ASN A 89 -19.30 1.46 -10.29
N THR A 90 -19.88 1.90 -9.19
CA THR A 90 -19.69 3.26 -8.67
C THR A 90 -18.56 3.23 -7.66
N PHE A 91 -17.54 4.05 -7.87
CA PHE A 91 -16.43 4.19 -6.93
C PHE A 91 -16.38 5.63 -6.46
N TYR A 92 -16.29 5.88 -5.15
CA TYR A 92 -16.19 7.24 -4.63
C TYR A 92 -17.36 8.15 -5.10
N GLY A 93 -18.55 7.59 -5.30
CA GLY A 93 -19.72 8.31 -5.82
C GLY A 93 -19.68 8.59 -7.33
N LYS A 94 -18.62 8.18 -8.04
CA LYS A 94 -18.45 8.36 -9.48
C LYS A 94 -18.70 7.06 -10.22
N ARG A 95 -19.64 7.09 -11.16
CA ARG A 95 -19.82 6.05 -12.17
C ARG A 95 -18.74 6.16 -13.23
N GLN A 96 -18.30 5.03 -13.78
CA GLN A 96 -17.28 4.98 -14.84
C GLN A 96 -15.98 5.69 -14.39
N MET A 97 -15.47 5.32 -13.21
CA MET A 97 -14.20 5.85 -12.69
C MET A 97 -13.05 5.65 -13.69
N PHE A 98 -13.04 4.50 -14.37
CA PHE A 98 -12.04 4.15 -15.36
C PHE A 98 -12.52 4.47 -16.79
N ARG A 99 -11.71 5.25 -17.52
CA ARG A 99 -11.98 5.66 -18.90
C ARG A 99 -11.87 4.48 -19.87
N SER A 100 -12.57 4.58 -20.99
CA SER A 100 -12.68 3.49 -21.96
C SER A 100 -11.33 3.09 -22.56
N ASP A 101 -10.49 4.07 -22.90
CA ASP A 101 -9.16 3.87 -23.47
C ASP A 101 -8.20 3.16 -22.51
N PHE A 102 -8.22 3.55 -21.23
CA PHE A 102 -7.47 2.86 -20.18
C PHE A 102 -7.96 1.42 -20.02
N MET A 103 -9.27 1.21 -19.99
CA MET A 103 -9.83 -0.14 -19.82
C MET A 103 -9.55 -1.05 -21.01
N GLU A 104 -9.56 -0.54 -22.25
CA GLU A 104 -9.15 -1.30 -23.44
C GLU A 104 -7.68 -1.73 -23.36
N TRP A 105 -6.80 -0.83 -22.93
CA TRP A 105 -5.40 -1.17 -22.66
C TRP A 105 -5.27 -2.20 -21.54
N PHE A 106 -5.95 -2.01 -20.41
CA PHE A 106 -5.85 -2.87 -19.23
C PHE A 106 -6.40 -4.29 -19.48
N GLU A 107 -7.43 -4.43 -20.32
CA GLU A 107 -7.95 -5.74 -20.77
C GLU A 107 -6.94 -6.50 -21.63
N SER A 108 -6.12 -5.79 -22.40
CA SER A 108 -5.08 -6.38 -23.24
C SER A 108 -3.76 -6.67 -22.50
N LEU A 109 -3.59 -6.09 -21.30
CA LEU A 109 -2.34 -6.11 -20.56
C LEU A 109 -1.86 -7.53 -20.23
N ARG A 110 -0.56 -7.75 -20.40
CA ARG A 110 0.20 -8.84 -19.76
C ARG A 110 1.39 -8.21 -19.07
N LEU A 111 1.66 -8.61 -17.84
CA LEU A 111 2.77 -8.01 -17.10
C LEU A 111 4.12 -8.34 -17.77
N PRO A 112 5.05 -7.36 -17.81
CA PRO A 112 6.34 -7.54 -18.47
C PRO A 112 7.19 -8.60 -17.78
N PRO A 113 8.26 -9.09 -18.42
CA PRO A 113 9.23 -9.97 -17.77
C PRO A 113 9.81 -9.37 -16.49
N TYR A 114 10.24 -10.25 -15.59
CA TYR A 114 10.99 -9.89 -14.38
C TYR A 114 12.41 -10.45 -14.48
N PHE A 115 13.32 -9.84 -13.75
CA PHE A 115 14.65 -10.40 -13.48
C PHE A 115 14.70 -10.86 -12.03
N LEU A 116 15.13 -12.10 -11.82
CA LEU A 116 15.29 -12.69 -10.49
C LEU A 116 16.67 -13.33 -10.42
N GLU A 117 17.45 -12.91 -9.44
CA GLU A 117 18.76 -13.46 -9.14
C GLU A 117 18.89 -13.73 -7.64
N ARG A 118 19.55 -14.83 -7.28
CA ARG A 118 19.92 -15.11 -5.90
C ARG A 118 21.26 -14.44 -5.58
N VAL A 119 21.26 -13.57 -4.58
CA VAL A 119 22.46 -12.90 -4.07
C VAL A 119 22.67 -13.29 -2.61
N GLY A 120 23.54 -14.28 -2.40
CA GLY A 120 23.78 -14.88 -1.09
C GLY A 120 22.52 -15.53 -0.50
N ASP A 121 22.03 -14.96 0.60
CA ASP A 121 20.84 -15.40 1.33
C ASP A 121 19.57 -14.60 0.97
N GLN A 122 19.64 -13.72 -0.03
CA GLN A 122 18.55 -12.86 -0.49
C GLN A 122 18.25 -13.07 -1.98
N TYR A 123 17.14 -12.48 -2.43
CA TYR A 123 16.78 -12.38 -3.85
C TYR A 123 16.84 -10.92 -4.29
N GLU A 124 17.45 -10.68 -5.44
CA GLU A 124 17.29 -9.47 -6.21
C GLU A 124 16.18 -9.71 -7.24
N LEU A 125 15.08 -8.97 -7.11
CA LEU A 125 13.93 -9.06 -8.00
C LEU A 125 13.62 -7.68 -8.57
N THR A 126 13.72 -7.54 -9.89
CA THR A 126 13.48 -6.28 -10.59
C THR A 126 12.49 -6.44 -11.74
N PHE A 127 11.83 -5.32 -12.05
CA PHE A 127 10.83 -5.21 -13.12
C PHE A 127 11.13 -3.95 -13.92
N GLU A 128 11.23 -4.06 -15.24
CA GLU A 128 11.58 -2.94 -16.12
C GLU A 128 10.63 -2.89 -17.32
N GLY A 129 10.28 -1.68 -17.74
CA GLY A 129 9.35 -1.43 -18.83
C GLY A 129 8.64 -0.09 -18.68
N SER A 130 7.52 0.08 -19.39
CA SER A 130 6.71 1.29 -19.28
C SER A 130 6.09 1.41 -17.90
N TRP A 131 6.01 2.63 -17.37
CA TRP A 131 5.55 2.89 -16.00
C TRP A 131 4.16 2.30 -15.71
N PRO A 132 3.12 2.46 -16.56
CA PRO A 132 1.81 1.84 -16.34
C PRO A 132 1.87 0.31 -16.16
N GLU A 133 2.77 -0.37 -16.86
CA GLU A 133 2.89 -1.82 -16.83
C GLU A 133 3.64 -2.30 -15.58
N VAL A 134 4.81 -1.72 -15.31
CA VAL A 134 5.68 -2.21 -14.23
C VAL A 134 5.16 -1.87 -12.84
N MET A 135 4.40 -0.78 -12.69
CA MET A 135 3.87 -0.39 -11.37
C MET A 135 2.88 -1.43 -10.80
N LEU A 136 2.27 -2.25 -11.67
CA LEU A 136 1.33 -3.30 -11.31
C LEU A 136 2.03 -4.57 -10.76
N TRP A 137 3.37 -4.64 -10.82
CA TRP A 137 4.13 -5.71 -10.18
C TRP A 137 4.27 -5.57 -8.66
N GLU A 138 4.20 -4.34 -8.11
CA GLU A 138 4.52 -4.09 -6.68
C GLU A 138 3.72 -5.00 -5.73
N ILE A 139 2.39 -4.99 -5.85
CA ILE A 139 1.52 -5.67 -4.89
C ILE A 139 1.55 -7.20 -5.09
N PRO A 140 1.41 -7.74 -6.32
CA PRO A 140 1.50 -9.17 -6.56
C PRO A 140 2.83 -9.78 -6.10
N ALA A 141 3.97 -9.13 -6.40
CA ALA A 141 5.29 -9.65 -6.03
C ALA A 141 5.47 -9.72 -4.50
N LEU A 142 5.03 -8.67 -3.78
CA LEU A 142 5.09 -8.65 -2.32
C LEU A 142 4.16 -9.71 -1.70
N ALA A 143 2.94 -9.84 -2.20
CA ALA A 143 2.00 -10.86 -1.72
C ALA A 143 2.55 -12.29 -1.92
N VAL A 144 3.18 -12.57 -3.07
CA VAL A 144 3.85 -13.85 -3.34
C VAL A 144 4.95 -14.14 -2.32
N LEU A 145 5.88 -13.22 -2.12
CA LEU A 145 7.01 -13.44 -1.20
C LEU A 145 6.56 -13.62 0.25
N MET A 146 5.56 -12.84 0.68
CA MET A 146 5.00 -12.93 2.03
C MET A 146 4.27 -14.26 2.25
N GLU A 147 3.43 -14.69 1.31
CA GLU A 147 2.70 -15.95 1.43
C GLU A 147 3.62 -17.17 1.27
N LEU A 148 4.63 -17.13 0.37
CA LEU A 148 5.63 -18.21 0.25
C LEU A 148 6.45 -18.37 1.53
N ARG A 149 6.88 -17.26 2.15
CA ARG A 149 7.53 -17.31 3.46
C ARG A 149 6.60 -17.95 4.49
N GLY A 150 5.33 -17.55 4.51
CA GLY A 150 4.31 -18.13 5.39
C GLY A 150 4.18 -19.65 5.18
N ARG A 151 4.04 -20.10 3.93
CA ARG A 151 3.95 -21.51 3.55
C ARG A 151 5.17 -22.31 4.01
N ALA A 152 6.39 -21.79 3.83
CA ALA A 152 7.61 -22.43 4.28
C ALA A 152 7.64 -22.67 5.80
N VAL A 153 7.13 -21.73 6.60
CA VAL A 153 7.02 -21.90 8.06
C VAL A 153 5.94 -22.92 8.41
N LEU A 154 4.77 -22.84 7.76
CA LEU A 154 3.61 -23.69 8.04
C LEU A 154 3.80 -25.15 7.58
N ASN A 155 4.65 -25.40 6.59
CA ASN A 155 4.90 -26.73 6.03
C ASN A 155 5.44 -27.75 7.06
N HIS A 156 5.96 -27.27 8.18
CA HIS A 156 6.45 -28.12 9.27
C HIS A 156 5.39 -28.45 10.34
N MET A 157 4.18 -27.89 10.22
CA MET A 157 3.12 -28.04 11.22
C MET A 157 2.13 -29.15 10.84
N GLY A 158 1.68 -29.91 11.84
CA GLY A 158 0.59 -30.86 11.69
C GLY A 158 -0.76 -30.19 11.45
N LYS A 159 -1.70 -30.88 10.81
CA LYS A 159 -3.06 -30.37 10.54
C LYS A 159 -3.76 -29.80 11.77
N PHE A 160 -3.65 -30.47 12.92
CA PHE A 160 -4.26 -30.01 14.17
C PHE A 160 -3.57 -28.74 14.70
N GLU A 161 -2.24 -28.67 14.62
CA GLU A 161 -1.49 -27.47 15.01
C GLU A 161 -1.88 -26.27 14.15
N LEU A 162 -2.08 -26.45 12.84
CA LEU A 162 -2.59 -25.42 11.94
C LEU A 162 -3.99 -24.96 12.35
N GLN A 163 -4.89 -25.87 12.73
CA GLN A 163 -6.22 -25.51 13.22
C GLN A 163 -6.16 -24.67 14.49
N VAL A 164 -5.29 -25.04 15.44
CA VAL A 164 -5.07 -24.28 16.68
C VAL A 164 -4.46 -22.91 16.39
N LEU A 165 -3.45 -22.84 15.52
CA LEU A 165 -2.80 -21.59 15.10
C LEU A 165 -3.82 -20.59 14.56
N TYR A 166 -4.62 -21.01 13.59
CA TYR A 166 -5.61 -20.15 12.96
C TYR A 166 -6.77 -19.79 13.89
N ALA A 167 -7.16 -20.68 14.81
CA ALA A 167 -8.14 -20.35 15.84
C ALA A 167 -7.61 -19.26 16.78
N ARG A 168 -6.35 -19.37 17.24
CA ARG A 168 -5.71 -18.34 18.08
C ARG A 168 -5.58 -17.01 17.34
N ALA A 169 -5.19 -17.04 16.06
CA ALA A 169 -5.11 -15.84 15.23
C ALA A 169 -6.48 -15.17 15.05
N ALA A 170 -7.54 -15.96 14.86
CA ALA A 170 -8.90 -15.47 14.73
C ALA A 170 -9.39 -14.81 16.03
N THR A 171 -9.17 -15.46 17.18
CA THR A 171 -9.48 -14.89 18.50
C THR A 171 -8.73 -13.58 18.72
N LYS A 172 -7.42 -13.56 18.44
CA LYS A 172 -6.59 -12.35 18.57
C LYS A 172 -7.13 -11.18 17.75
N LEU A 173 -7.52 -11.40 16.50
CA LEU A 173 -8.12 -10.33 15.69
C LEU A 173 -9.48 -9.90 16.23
N TRP A 174 -10.32 -10.86 16.63
CA TRP A 174 -11.67 -10.55 17.12
C TRP A 174 -11.64 -9.69 18.39
N GLU A 175 -10.75 -9.98 19.33
CA GLU A 175 -10.56 -9.16 20.55
C GLU A 175 -10.22 -7.69 20.21
N LYS A 176 -9.40 -7.46 19.18
CA LYS A 176 -9.09 -6.10 18.71
C LYS A 176 -10.32 -5.42 18.12
N ILE A 177 -11.09 -6.14 17.32
CA ILE A 177 -12.33 -5.64 16.73
C ILE A 177 -13.33 -5.26 17.82
N GLU A 178 -13.47 -6.07 18.87
CA GLU A 178 -14.34 -5.76 20.02
C GLU A 178 -13.92 -4.47 20.73
N ARG A 179 -12.61 -4.23 20.91
CA ARG A 179 -12.09 -2.96 21.45
C ARG A 179 -12.45 -1.78 20.55
N LEU A 180 -12.21 -1.90 19.24
CA LEU A 180 -12.46 -0.84 18.26
C LEU A 180 -13.96 -0.51 18.13
N ARG A 181 -14.84 -1.53 18.21
CA ARG A 181 -16.30 -1.36 18.13
C ARG A 181 -16.88 -0.47 19.23
N GLN A 182 -16.18 -0.32 20.35
CA GLN A 182 -16.60 0.55 21.46
C GLN A 182 -16.54 2.04 21.11
N GLN A 183 -15.94 2.43 19.97
CA GLN A 183 -15.82 3.81 19.53
C GLN A 183 -16.81 4.16 18.42
N PRO A 184 -18.00 4.70 18.75
CA PRO A 184 -18.98 5.09 17.74
C PRO A 184 -18.42 6.23 16.89
N GLY A 185 -18.44 6.06 15.56
CA GLY A 185 -17.92 7.05 14.61
C GLY A 185 -16.52 6.76 14.06
N LEU A 186 -15.82 5.76 14.62
CA LEU A 186 -14.54 5.27 14.09
C LEU A 186 -14.70 4.76 12.65
N LYS A 187 -13.76 5.12 11.77
CA LYS A 187 -13.75 4.72 10.35
C LYS A 187 -12.43 4.04 9.99
N ILE A 188 -12.49 2.79 9.53
CA ILE A 188 -11.31 1.96 9.24
C ILE A 188 -11.48 1.24 7.91
N ALA A 189 -10.41 1.17 7.10
CA ALA A 189 -10.33 0.37 5.88
C ALA A 189 -9.18 -0.66 5.95
N ASP A 190 -9.32 -1.77 5.24
CA ASP A 190 -8.24 -2.78 5.06
C ASP A 190 -7.20 -2.34 4.02
N PHE A 191 -5.95 -2.13 4.46
CA PHE A 191 -4.79 -1.77 3.64
C PHE A 191 -3.70 -2.87 3.61
N GLY A 192 -4.06 -4.12 3.95
CA GLY A 192 -3.09 -5.17 4.27
C GLY A 192 -2.54 -5.98 3.10
N THR A 193 -3.03 -5.78 1.87
CA THR A 193 -2.75 -6.71 0.74
C THR A 193 -1.28 -7.06 0.57
N ARG A 194 -0.39 -6.06 0.50
CA ARG A 194 1.05 -6.27 0.20
C ARG A 194 1.82 -7.07 1.26
N ARG A 195 1.31 -7.15 2.48
CA ARG A 195 1.95 -7.85 3.62
C ARG A 195 1.05 -8.91 4.25
N ARG A 196 -0.04 -9.29 3.58
CA ARG A 196 -0.98 -10.28 4.09
C ARG A 196 -0.29 -11.62 4.36
N HIS A 197 -0.79 -12.36 5.35
CA HIS A 197 -0.37 -13.74 5.61
C HIS A 197 -0.71 -14.66 4.44
N SER A 198 -1.92 -14.54 3.92
CA SER A 198 -2.37 -15.17 2.67
C SER A 198 -3.61 -14.48 2.12
N PHE A 199 -3.95 -14.74 0.85
CA PHE A 199 -5.21 -14.24 0.26
C PHE A 199 -6.43 -14.62 1.12
N LEU A 200 -6.53 -15.90 1.50
CA LEU A 200 -7.68 -16.42 2.24
C LEU A 200 -7.76 -15.85 3.66
N TRP A 201 -6.61 -15.60 4.29
CA TRP A 201 -6.59 -14.98 5.60
C TRP A 201 -7.02 -13.52 5.53
N GLN A 202 -6.53 -12.74 4.55
CA GLN A 202 -7.00 -11.37 4.33
C GLN A 202 -8.52 -11.34 4.09
N ASP A 203 -9.02 -12.21 3.22
CA ASP A 203 -10.45 -12.31 2.92
C ASP A 203 -11.27 -12.64 4.18
N TRP A 204 -10.76 -13.48 5.08
CA TRP A 204 -11.36 -13.77 6.38
C TRP A 204 -11.32 -12.56 7.32
N CYS A 205 -10.18 -11.85 7.42
CA CYS A 205 -10.05 -10.63 8.21
C CYS A 205 -11.05 -9.56 7.77
N VAL A 206 -11.21 -9.37 6.46
CA VAL A 206 -12.19 -8.42 5.90
C VAL A 206 -13.62 -8.80 6.32
N GLN A 207 -13.98 -10.09 6.27
CA GLN A 207 -15.29 -10.53 6.76
C GLN A 207 -15.48 -10.24 8.25
N ALA A 208 -14.47 -10.52 9.08
CA ALA A 208 -14.53 -10.24 10.50
C ALA A 208 -14.72 -8.72 10.78
N MET A 209 -14.05 -7.86 10.01
CA MET A 209 -14.19 -6.41 10.12
C MET A 209 -15.60 -5.93 9.73
N VAL A 210 -16.21 -6.51 8.68
CA VAL A 210 -17.59 -6.22 8.28
C VAL A 210 -18.56 -6.58 9.41
N GLU A 211 -18.48 -7.80 9.95
CA GLU A 211 -19.39 -8.26 11.00
C GLU A 211 -19.19 -7.54 12.34
N GLY A 212 -17.94 -7.25 12.68
CA GLY A 212 -17.58 -6.69 13.97
C GLY A 212 -17.65 -5.17 14.04
N LEU A 213 -17.43 -4.42 12.96
CA LEU A 213 -17.49 -2.96 12.98
C LEU A 213 -18.72 -2.38 12.25
N GLY A 214 -19.38 -3.15 11.37
CA GLY A 214 -20.49 -2.64 10.56
C GLY A 214 -20.08 -1.38 9.79
N ASP A 215 -20.85 -0.31 9.94
CA ASP A 215 -20.58 1.00 9.32
C ASP A 215 -19.23 1.63 9.70
N GLY A 216 -18.57 1.13 10.75
CA GLY A 216 -17.21 1.55 11.11
C GLY A 216 -16.14 1.03 10.14
N PHE A 217 -16.42 -0.06 9.42
CA PHE A 217 -15.54 -0.58 8.37
C PHE A 217 -15.94 0.01 7.02
N THR A 218 -15.07 0.83 6.43
CA THR A 218 -15.39 1.60 5.23
C THR A 218 -15.10 0.87 3.93
N GLY A 219 -14.41 -0.27 3.97
CA GLY A 219 -14.08 -1.06 2.78
C GLY A 219 -12.65 -1.63 2.80
N THR A 220 -12.21 -2.14 1.66
CA THR A 220 -10.87 -2.73 1.49
C THR A 220 -10.17 -2.11 0.29
N SER A 221 -8.85 -2.00 0.37
CA SER A 221 -8.03 -1.63 -0.76
C SER A 221 -7.92 -2.74 -1.81
N ASN A 222 -8.11 -4.01 -1.44
CA ASN A 222 -8.00 -5.11 -2.38
C ASN A 222 -9.21 -5.16 -3.33
N CYS A 223 -8.99 -4.89 -4.62
CA CYS A 223 -10.09 -4.79 -5.59
C CYS A 223 -10.84 -6.11 -5.76
N LEU A 224 -10.14 -7.25 -5.74
CA LEU A 224 -10.75 -8.56 -5.88
C LEU A 224 -11.63 -8.89 -4.68
N ILE A 225 -11.17 -8.62 -3.45
CA ILE A 225 -11.98 -8.84 -2.24
C ILE A 225 -13.16 -7.86 -2.20
N ALA A 226 -12.94 -6.58 -2.55
CA ALA A 226 -14.01 -5.59 -2.65
C ALA A 226 -15.12 -6.06 -3.60
N LYS A 227 -14.74 -6.50 -4.81
CA LYS A 227 -15.65 -7.09 -5.79
C LYS A 227 -16.39 -8.31 -5.25
N ASN A 228 -15.68 -9.25 -4.63
CA ASN A 228 -16.25 -10.53 -4.22
C ASN A 228 -17.19 -10.40 -3.01
N ARG A 229 -17.00 -9.38 -2.17
CA ARG A 229 -17.80 -9.13 -0.96
C ARG A 229 -18.77 -7.96 -1.09
N ASP A 230 -18.88 -7.36 -2.27
CA ASP A 230 -19.72 -6.17 -2.52
C ASP A 230 -19.38 -5.01 -1.56
N LEU A 231 -18.09 -4.76 -1.38
CA LEU A 231 -17.56 -3.68 -0.55
C LEU A 231 -17.01 -2.54 -1.41
N GLU A 232 -16.91 -1.36 -0.79
CA GLU A 232 -16.20 -0.22 -1.39
C GLU A 232 -14.71 -0.56 -1.56
N ALA A 233 -14.19 -0.27 -2.77
CA ALA A 233 -12.76 -0.35 -3.06
C ALA A 233 -12.10 0.97 -2.67
N ILE A 234 -11.17 0.92 -1.70
CA ILE A 234 -10.56 2.11 -1.09
C ILE A 234 -9.14 2.34 -1.60
N GLY A 235 -8.83 3.56 -2.03
CA GLY A 235 -7.48 3.97 -2.43
C GLY A 235 -7.31 5.49 -2.46
N THR A 236 -6.06 5.94 -2.44
CA THR A 236 -5.68 7.35 -2.67
C THR A 236 -4.64 7.38 -3.81
N ASN A 237 -3.60 8.22 -3.72
CA ASN A 237 -2.35 8.06 -4.47
C ASN A 237 -1.24 7.47 -3.56
N ALA A 238 -0.04 7.28 -4.10
CA ALA A 238 1.13 6.73 -3.40
C ALA A 238 2.43 7.41 -3.85
N HIS A 239 3.48 7.25 -3.04
CA HIS A 239 4.78 7.92 -3.21
C HIS A 239 5.48 7.70 -4.56
N GLU A 240 5.22 6.60 -5.28
CA GLU A 240 5.86 6.40 -6.58
C GLU A 240 5.55 7.55 -7.56
N LEU A 241 4.37 8.18 -7.46
CA LEU A 241 3.96 9.28 -8.31
C LEU A 241 4.95 10.47 -8.20
N PRO A 242 5.08 11.13 -7.02
CA PRO A 242 6.05 12.21 -6.87
C PRO A 242 7.49 11.73 -7.01
N MET A 243 7.83 10.49 -6.64
CA MET A 243 9.17 9.93 -6.83
C MET A 243 9.62 9.91 -8.30
N VAL A 244 8.75 9.43 -9.19
CA VAL A 244 9.05 9.35 -10.62
C VAL A 244 9.03 10.75 -11.24
N TYR A 245 8.06 11.61 -10.90
CA TYR A 245 8.04 12.99 -11.40
C TYR A 245 9.30 13.76 -11.02
N ALA A 246 9.76 13.60 -9.78
CA ALA A 246 10.99 14.23 -9.30
C ALA A 246 12.23 13.70 -10.04
N ALA A 247 12.34 12.39 -10.26
CA ALA A 247 13.44 11.82 -11.03
C ALA A 247 13.49 12.32 -12.48
N LEU A 248 12.32 12.62 -13.07
CA LEU A 248 12.21 13.18 -14.41
C LEU A 248 12.53 14.69 -14.49
N ALA A 249 12.58 15.39 -13.37
CA ALA A 249 12.89 16.82 -13.35
C ALA A 249 14.29 17.13 -13.89
N GLU A 250 14.40 18.13 -14.76
CA GLU A 250 15.66 18.48 -15.44
C GLU A 250 16.59 19.37 -14.60
N ASP A 251 16.04 20.13 -13.66
CA ASP A 251 16.77 21.05 -12.78
C ASP A 251 16.15 21.11 -11.37
N ASP A 252 16.81 21.84 -10.46
CA ASP A 252 16.38 21.96 -9.05
C ASP A 252 15.03 22.70 -8.91
N ALA A 253 14.68 23.60 -9.84
CA ALA A 253 13.39 24.31 -9.81
C ALA A 253 12.24 23.41 -10.25
N ALA A 254 12.43 22.62 -11.31
CA ALA A 254 11.50 21.58 -11.74
C ALA A 254 11.37 20.50 -10.66
N LEU A 255 12.46 20.13 -9.99
CA LEU A 255 12.45 19.17 -8.88
C LEU A 255 11.59 19.67 -7.72
N ALA A 256 11.75 20.95 -7.32
CA ALA A 256 10.92 21.55 -6.28
C ALA A 256 9.42 21.61 -6.65
N ARG A 257 9.08 21.71 -7.94
CA ARG A 257 7.69 21.72 -8.43
C ARG A 257 7.08 20.34 -8.62
N ALA A 258 7.90 19.30 -8.83
CA ALA A 258 7.44 17.96 -9.18
C ALA A 258 6.35 17.38 -8.26
N PRO A 259 6.39 17.56 -6.91
CA PRO A 259 5.32 17.10 -6.02
C PRO A 259 3.97 17.78 -6.27
N TYR A 260 3.95 19.01 -6.79
CA TYR A 260 2.72 19.74 -7.09
C TYR A 260 2.23 19.47 -8.51
N ASP A 261 3.15 19.30 -9.47
CA ASP A 261 2.81 18.95 -10.85
C ASP A 261 2.04 17.64 -10.91
N VAL A 262 2.48 16.62 -10.14
CA VAL A 262 1.77 15.33 -10.10
C VAL A 262 0.40 15.43 -9.41
N LEU A 263 0.23 16.32 -8.43
CA LEU A 263 -1.07 16.57 -7.81
C LEU A 263 -2.00 17.37 -8.74
N ALA A 264 -1.46 18.23 -9.60
CA ALA A 264 -2.23 18.92 -10.62
C ALA A 264 -2.76 17.92 -11.67
N ASP A 265 -1.95 16.93 -12.07
CA ASP A 265 -2.39 15.85 -12.95
C ASP A 265 -3.48 14.99 -12.29
N TRP A 266 -3.27 14.61 -11.03
CA TRP A 266 -4.27 13.89 -10.23
C TRP A 266 -5.58 14.68 -10.08
N HIS A 267 -5.49 16.01 -9.90
CA HIS A 267 -6.65 16.90 -9.78
C HIS A 267 -7.53 16.91 -11.04
N ARG A 268 -6.91 16.81 -12.22
CA ARG A 268 -7.61 16.81 -13.52
C ARG A 268 -8.40 15.52 -13.77
N GLU A 269 -8.01 14.43 -13.11
CA GLU A 269 -8.65 13.11 -13.28
C GLU A 269 -9.68 12.78 -12.19
N HIS A 270 -9.44 13.27 -10.97
CA HIS A 270 -10.16 12.86 -9.78
C HIS A 270 -10.75 14.05 -9.00
N ASP A 271 -11.88 13.79 -8.36
CA ASP A 271 -12.64 14.73 -7.55
C ASP A 271 -12.98 14.13 -6.17
N GLY A 272 -13.62 14.94 -5.33
CA GLY A 272 -14.10 14.52 -4.01
C GLY A 272 -13.03 13.83 -3.17
N ASN A 273 -13.41 12.73 -2.52
CA ASN A 273 -12.61 11.99 -1.54
C ASN A 273 -11.31 11.35 -2.09
N LEU A 274 -11.07 11.40 -3.41
CA LEU A 274 -9.78 11.02 -4.00
C LEU A 274 -8.73 12.15 -3.95
N ARG A 275 -9.14 13.38 -3.66
CA ARG A 275 -8.25 14.54 -3.46
C ARG A 275 -7.64 14.51 -2.06
N MET A 276 -6.74 13.56 -1.88
CA MET A 276 -5.95 13.36 -0.66
C MET A 276 -4.49 13.70 -0.93
N ILE A 277 -3.93 14.61 -0.14
CA ILE A 277 -2.53 15.01 -0.20
C ILE A 277 -1.67 13.96 0.51
N LEU A 278 -0.55 13.58 -0.10
CA LEU A 278 0.46 12.71 0.50
C LEU A 278 1.80 13.47 0.60
N PRO A 279 2.00 14.27 1.65
CA PRO A 279 3.02 15.31 1.68
C PRO A 279 4.42 14.79 2.02
N ASP A 280 4.53 13.63 2.66
CA ASP A 280 5.76 13.14 3.29
C ASP A 280 6.77 12.51 2.32
N THR A 281 6.56 12.57 1.00
CA THR A 281 7.55 12.04 0.03
C THR A 281 8.94 12.68 0.24
N TYR A 282 8.95 14.00 0.44
CA TYR A 282 10.15 14.81 0.62
C TYR A 282 10.15 15.66 1.89
N GLY A 283 9.26 15.37 2.84
CA GLY A 283 9.10 16.10 4.08
C GLY A 283 7.80 16.91 4.12
N THR A 284 6.95 16.63 5.11
CA THR A 284 5.60 17.19 5.20
C THR A 284 5.61 18.70 5.39
N GLU A 285 6.46 19.22 6.28
CA GLU A 285 6.45 20.64 6.63
C GLU A 285 6.92 21.52 5.45
N GLY A 286 7.99 21.12 4.76
CA GLY A 286 8.48 21.82 3.57
C GLY A 286 7.48 21.77 2.42
N PHE A 287 6.81 20.62 2.22
CA PHE A 287 5.74 20.48 1.24
C PHE A 287 4.57 21.43 1.55
N LEU A 288 4.05 21.42 2.78
CA LEU A 288 2.88 22.22 3.13
C LEU A 288 3.18 23.72 3.16
N ARG A 289 4.37 24.13 3.60
CA ARG A 289 4.81 25.53 3.57
C ARG A 289 4.75 26.12 2.17
N ASN A 290 5.20 25.35 1.18
CA ASN A 290 5.30 25.78 -0.22
C ASN A 290 4.09 25.38 -1.08
N ALA A 291 3.11 24.70 -0.51
CA ALA A 291 1.94 24.21 -1.23
C ALA A 291 1.10 25.36 -1.82
N PRO A 292 0.78 25.32 -3.13
CA PRO A 292 -0.15 26.25 -3.75
C PRO A 292 -1.54 26.28 -3.07
N ASP A 293 -2.19 27.44 -3.04
CA ASP A 293 -3.44 27.64 -2.30
C ASP A 293 -4.59 26.70 -2.72
N TRP A 294 -4.64 26.30 -4.00
CA TRP A 294 -5.68 25.38 -4.48
C TRP A 294 -5.63 23.99 -3.84
N LEU A 295 -4.48 23.59 -3.26
CA LEU A 295 -4.38 22.36 -2.48
C LEU A 295 -5.11 22.45 -1.14
N ALA A 296 -5.26 23.65 -0.57
CA ALA A 296 -5.99 23.83 0.69
C ALA A 296 -7.44 23.35 0.57
N GLY A 297 -8.04 23.54 -0.61
CA GLY A 297 -9.39 23.10 -0.96
C GLY A 297 -9.55 21.59 -1.18
N TRP A 298 -8.47 20.80 -1.14
CA TRP A 298 -8.57 19.34 -1.22
C TRP A 298 -9.25 18.74 0.03
N THR A 299 -9.73 17.51 -0.09
CA THR A 299 -10.51 16.85 0.96
C THR A 299 -9.70 16.61 2.21
N GLY A 300 -8.41 16.28 2.08
CA GLY A 300 -7.63 15.87 3.22
C GLY A 300 -6.17 15.57 2.98
N ILE A 301 -5.49 15.13 4.04
CA ILE A 301 -4.09 14.70 4.05
C ILE A 301 -4.02 13.24 4.54
N ARG A 302 -3.16 12.43 3.92
CA ARG A 302 -2.79 11.10 4.41
C ARG A 302 -1.42 11.18 5.09
N ILE A 303 -1.33 10.66 6.31
CA ILE A 303 -0.11 10.60 7.11
C ILE A 303 0.44 9.17 7.03
N ASP A 304 1.58 9.02 6.35
CA ASP A 304 2.20 7.74 5.99
C ASP A 304 3.66 7.59 6.48
N SER A 305 4.20 8.60 7.16
CA SER A 305 5.45 8.51 7.92
C SER A 305 5.58 9.59 9.00
N GLY A 306 6.56 9.44 9.88
CA GLY A 306 6.82 10.34 11.01
C GLY A 306 5.93 10.06 12.22
N ASP A 307 5.91 10.98 13.19
CA ASP A 307 4.96 10.93 14.29
C ASP A 307 3.55 11.33 13.81
N PRO A 308 2.54 10.44 13.89
CA PRO A 308 1.22 10.71 13.33
C PRO A 308 0.52 11.88 14.02
N GLU A 309 0.75 12.10 15.30
CA GLU A 309 0.13 13.21 16.02
C GLU A 309 0.65 14.56 15.52
N THR A 310 1.97 14.68 15.43
CA THR A 310 2.65 15.86 14.90
C THR A 310 2.20 16.14 13.47
N GLY A 311 2.13 15.11 12.61
CA GLY A 311 1.63 15.25 11.24
C GLY A 311 0.20 15.80 11.18
N ALA A 312 -0.69 15.34 12.06
CA ALA A 312 -2.07 15.80 12.12
C ALA A 312 -2.18 17.23 12.65
N GLU A 313 -1.38 17.60 13.65
CA GLU A 313 -1.32 18.98 14.16
C GLU A 313 -0.78 19.96 13.11
N ILE A 314 0.23 19.56 12.33
CA ILE A 314 0.75 20.34 11.20
C ILE A 314 -0.36 20.54 10.15
N ALA A 315 -1.08 19.47 9.79
CA ALA A 315 -2.18 19.54 8.82
C ALA A 315 -3.30 20.49 9.28
N ILE A 316 -3.75 20.36 10.53
CA ILE A 316 -4.79 21.22 11.12
C ILE A 316 -4.36 22.69 11.10
N ARG A 317 -3.13 22.98 11.56
CA ARG A 317 -2.59 24.34 11.55
C ARG A 317 -2.52 24.90 10.13
N TRP A 318 -2.03 24.12 9.18
CA TRP A 318 -1.89 24.53 7.78
C TRP A 318 -3.24 24.92 7.14
N TRP A 319 -4.31 24.16 7.42
CA TRP A 319 -5.66 24.51 6.98
C TRP A 319 -6.17 25.80 7.63
N GLN A 320 -5.97 25.96 8.95
CA GLN A 320 -6.39 27.16 9.68
C GLN A 320 -5.69 28.42 9.16
N GLU A 321 -4.38 28.36 8.91
CA GLU A 321 -3.59 29.46 8.34
C GLU A 321 -4.08 29.87 6.94
N ARG A 322 -4.75 28.97 6.22
CA ARG A 322 -5.31 29.20 4.88
C ARG A 322 -6.82 29.45 4.88
N GLY A 323 -7.43 29.62 6.06
CA GLY A 323 -8.85 29.95 6.20
C GLY A 323 -9.83 28.80 5.97
N GLU A 324 -9.33 27.56 5.93
CA GLU A 324 -10.17 26.35 5.83
C GLU A 324 -10.63 25.91 7.23
N ASP A 325 -11.83 25.33 7.34
CA ASP A 325 -12.31 24.70 8.58
C ASP A 325 -11.79 23.25 8.68
N PRO A 326 -10.87 22.92 9.62
CA PRO A 326 -10.33 21.58 9.74
C PRO A 326 -11.40 20.51 10.01
N ARG A 327 -12.56 20.87 10.58
CA ARG A 327 -13.64 19.91 10.88
C ARG A 327 -14.27 19.32 9.63
N GLU A 328 -14.17 20.03 8.50
CA GLU A 328 -14.63 19.55 7.19
C GLU A 328 -13.54 18.76 6.44
N LYS A 329 -12.29 18.82 6.91
CA LYS A 329 -11.15 18.11 6.32
C LYS A 329 -11.04 16.69 6.85
N LEU A 330 -10.29 15.86 6.13
CA LEU A 330 -10.04 14.46 6.46
C LEU A 330 -8.55 14.23 6.70
N VAL A 331 -8.22 13.55 7.79
CA VAL A 331 -6.90 12.96 8.01
C VAL A 331 -7.02 11.44 7.93
N ILE A 332 -6.22 10.83 7.06
CA ILE A 332 -6.09 9.37 6.97
C ILE A 332 -4.76 8.97 7.59
N PHE A 333 -4.79 8.18 8.66
CA PHE A 333 -3.59 7.59 9.26
C PHE A 333 -3.36 6.19 8.69
N SER A 334 -2.18 5.91 8.14
CA SER A 334 -1.91 4.61 7.49
C SER A 334 -0.52 4.00 7.77
N ASP A 335 0.33 4.65 8.58
CA ASP A 335 1.68 4.15 8.86
C ASP A 335 1.70 3.14 10.02
N GLY A 336 1.65 1.84 9.70
CA GLY A 336 2.04 0.77 10.64
C GLY A 336 1.25 0.74 11.96
N LEU A 337 -0.06 0.99 11.92
CA LEU A 337 -0.88 1.15 13.11
C LEU A 337 -1.30 -0.18 13.77
N ASP A 338 -1.33 -0.21 15.10
CA ASP A 338 -2.08 -1.17 15.90
C ASP A 338 -3.39 -0.57 16.43
N GLU A 339 -4.21 -1.40 17.06
CA GLU A 339 -5.50 -0.99 17.61
C GLU A 339 -5.37 0.07 18.71
N GLU A 340 -4.27 0.09 19.46
CA GLU A 340 -4.06 1.03 20.56
C GLU A 340 -3.75 2.42 20.00
N LYS A 341 -2.87 2.50 19.00
CA LYS A 341 -2.55 3.75 18.33
C LYS A 341 -3.75 4.30 17.56
N ILE A 342 -4.57 3.44 16.95
CA ILE A 342 -5.84 3.86 16.31
C ILE A 342 -6.75 4.53 17.34
N LEU A 343 -6.96 3.92 18.52
CA LEU A 343 -7.81 4.47 19.57
C LEU A 343 -7.26 5.78 20.13
N GLU A 344 -5.95 5.86 20.38
CA GLU A 344 -5.26 7.09 20.84
C GLU A 344 -5.50 8.25 19.86
N LEU A 345 -5.20 8.04 18.58
CA LEU A 345 -5.37 9.05 17.53
C LEU A 345 -6.84 9.42 17.34
N TYR A 346 -7.75 8.45 17.40
CA TYR A 346 -9.19 8.69 17.33
C TYR A 346 -9.63 9.63 18.46
N HIS A 347 -9.30 9.32 19.70
CA HIS A 347 -9.69 10.13 20.85
C HIS A 347 -9.09 11.54 20.83
N LYS A 348 -7.87 11.69 20.30
CA LYS A 348 -7.18 12.98 20.23
C LYS A 348 -7.73 13.92 19.16
N PHE A 349 -8.18 13.38 18.02
CA PHE A 349 -8.51 14.18 16.84
C PHE A 349 -9.98 14.16 16.45
N ALA A 350 -10.79 13.21 16.96
CA ALA A 350 -12.24 13.21 16.73
C ALA A 350 -12.86 14.55 17.17
N GLY A 351 -13.66 15.15 16.28
CA GLY A 351 -14.30 16.45 16.49
C GLY A 351 -13.42 17.66 16.16
N ARG A 352 -12.10 17.49 16.01
CA ARG A 352 -11.18 18.54 15.53
C ARG A 352 -11.00 18.46 14.01
N VAL A 353 -11.00 17.25 13.48
CA VAL A 353 -10.92 16.90 12.05
C VAL A 353 -11.63 15.57 11.84
N ARG A 354 -12.08 15.26 10.62
CA ARG A 354 -12.55 13.89 10.32
C ARG A 354 -11.35 12.97 10.28
N VAL A 355 -11.46 11.81 10.93
CA VAL A 355 -10.37 10.83 10.99
C VAL A 355 -10.79 9.51 10.36
N SER A 356 -9.87 8.89 9.63
CA SER A 356 -10.01 7.55 9.10
C SER A 356 -8.67 6.82 9.18
N PHE A 357 -8.72 5.49 9.23
CA PHE A 357 -7.53 4.66 9.44
C PHE A 357 -7.41 3.61 8.33
N GLY A 358 -6.22 3.51 7.74
CA GLY A 358 -5.84 2.40 6.87
C GLY A 358 -5.10 1.35 7.68
N TRP A 359 -5.74 0.21 7.97
CA TRP A 359 -5.14 -0.83 8.79
C TRP A 359 -4.49 -1.91 7.92
N GLY A 360 -3.16 -1.97 7.95
CA GLY A 360 -2.36 -2.81 7.06
C GLY A 360 -1.93 -4.14 7.68
N THR A 361 -0.62 -4.29 7.89
CA THR A 361 0.01 -5.54 8.33
C THR A 361 -0.64 -6.16 9.57
N LEU A 362 -0.94 -5.36 10.60
CA LEU A 362 -1.47 -5.86 11.87
C LEU A 362 -2.95 -6.27 11.82
N LEU A 363 -3.66 -5.96 10.73
CA LEU A 363 -4.95 -6.56 10.41
C LEU A 363 -4.75 -7.94 9.75
N THR A 364 -3.89 -8.01 8.74
CA THR A 364 -3.84 -9.16 7.82
C THR A 364 -2.67 -10.14 8.05
N ASN A 365 -1.79 -9.88 9.02
CA ASN A 365 -0.60 -10.68 9.28
C ASN A 365 -0.09 -10.57 10.74
N ASP A 366 -0.98 -10.36 11.71
CA ASP A 366 -0.59 -10.36 13.13
C ASP A 366 -0.53 -11.77 13.72
N PHE A 367 0.47 -12.55 13.29
CA PHE A 367 0.78 -13.87 13.85
C PHE A 367 1.82 -13.83 14.98
N ARG A 368 2.12 -12.62 15.48
CA ARG A 368 3.10 -12.41 16.56
C ARG A 368 2.72 -13.19 17.81
N GLY A 369 3.68 -13.93 18.37
CA GLY A 369 3.51 -14.76 19.57
C GLY A 369 2.68 -16.04 19.35
N LEU A 370 2.34 -16.38 18.11
CA LEU A 370 1.54 -17.57 17.80
C LEU A 370 2.37 -18.79 17.38
N THR A 371 3.67 -18.59 17.10
CA THR A 371 4.61 -19.65 16.71
C THR A 371 5.90 -19.60 17.54
N PRO A 372 6.63 -20.73 17.69
CA PRO A 372 7.96 -20.72 18.30
C PRO A 372 8.89 -19.71 17.60
N ASP A 373 9.72 -19.02 18.39
CA ASP A 373 10.68 -18.00 17.93
C ASP A 373 10.09 -16.89 17.04
N ASP A 374 8.76 -16.71 17.15
CA ASP A 374 7.97 -15.77 16.36
C ASP A 374 8.20 -15.86 14.84
N ARG A 375 8.37 -17.09 14.34
CA ARG A 375 8.69 -17.38 12.94
C ARG A 375 7.64 -16.91 11.93
N LEU A 376 6.44 -16.54 12.36
CA LEU A 376 5.41 -15.92 11.52
C LEU A 376 5.27 -14.40 11.70
N ALA A 377 6.06 -13.75 12.56
CA ALA A 377 6.05 -12.30 12.67
C ALA A 377 6.24 -11.64 11.30
N PRO A 378 5.48 -10.58 10.97
CA PRO A 378 5.67 -9.86 9.73
C PRO A 378 7.04 -9.15 9.73
N PHE A 379 7.58 -8.89 8.55
CA PHE A 379 8.87 -8.23 8.38
C PHE A 379 8.81 -7.17 7.27
N SER A 380 9.78 -6.25 7.28
CA SER A 380 9.78 -5.09 6.40
C SER A 380 10.30 -5.47 5.01
N LEU A 381 9.36 -5.75 4.11
CA LEU A 381 9.59 -5.97 2.69
C LEU A 381 8.84 -4.90 1.89
N VAL A 382 9.51 -4.31 0.89
CA VAL A 382 8.93 -3.32 0.00
C VAL A 382 9.38 -3.55 -1.44
N CYS A 383 8.59 -3.08 -2.40
CA CYS A 383 8.99 -2.99 -3.80
C CYS A 383 8.78 -1.53 -4.23
N LYS A 384 9.80 -0.90 -4.80
CA LYS A 384 9.83 0.55 -5.06
C LYS A 384 10.40 0.82 -6.44
N ALA A 385 9.94 1.90 -7.08
CA ALA A 385 10.67 2.48 -8.20
C ALA A 385 12.07 2.86 -7.70
N ILE A 386 13.09 2.48 -8.47
CA ILE A 386 14.50 2.80 -8.19
C ILE A 386 15.11 3.68 -9.29
N SER A 387 14.56 3.64 -10.50
CA SER A 387 15.01 4.44 -11.64
C SER A 387 13.83 4.82 -12.53
N ALA A 388 13.87 6.02 -13.13
CA ALA A 388 12.95 6.49 -14.16
C ALA A 388 13.74 7.16 -15.30
N ASN A 389 13.59 6.69 -16.53
CA ASN A 389 14.36 7.11 -17.72
C ASN A 389 15.89 7.18 -17.46
N GLY A 390 16.41 6.19 -16.74
CA GLY A 390 17.83 6.10 -16.38
C GLY A 390 18.28 7.00 -15.23
N ARG A 391 17.39 7.81 -14.65
CA ARG A 391 17.68 8.66 -13.49
C ARG A 391 17.20 7.98 -12.20
N PRO A 392 18.01 7.99 -11.12
CA PRO A 392 17.62 7.36 -9.86
C PRO A 392 16.43 8.06 -9.23
N THR A 393 15.51 7.30 -8.65
CA THR A 393 14.42 7.87 -7.85
C THR A 393 14.84 7.99 -6.39
N VAL A 394 14.30 8.99 -5.69
CA VAL A 394 14.59 9.26 -4.28
C VAL A 394 13.29 9.37 -3.49
N LYS A 395 13.28 8.84 -2.26
CA LYS A 395 12.28 9.15 -1.21
C LYS A 395 13.04 9.59 0.05
N LEU A 396 12.64 10.69 0.67
CA LEU A 396 13.22 11.13 1.95
C LEU A 396 12.39 10.65 3.15
N SER A 397 11.06 10.72 3.08
CA SER A 397 10.15 10.48 4.22
C SER A 397 10.28 11.53 5.33
N ASP A 398 9.32 11.60 6.26
CA ASP A 398 9.49 12.34 7.52
C ASP A 398 10.36 11.59 8.55
N ASN A 399 10.57 10.29 8.34
CA ASN A 399 11.50 9.48 9.14
C ASN A 399 12.76 9.15 8.31
N PRO A 400 13.96 9.64 8.68
CA PRO A 400 15.17 9.46 7.89
C PRO A 400 15.60 7.99 7.78
N ASN A 401 15.15 7.09 8.67
CA ASN A 401 15.38 5.64 8.54
C ASN A 401 14.64 5.03 7.33
N LYS A 402 13.68 5.75 6.74
CA LYS A 402 12.92 5.32 5.55
C LYS A 402 13.45 5.91 4.24
N ALA A 403 14.50 6.74 4.29
CA ALA A 403 15.09 7.36 3.11
C ALA A 403 15.66 6.32 2.12
N MET A 404 15.61 6.63 0.83
CA MET A 404 16.00 5.73 -0.25
C MET A 404 16.53 6.52 -1.45
N GLY A 405 17.60 6.05 -2.06
CA GLY A 405 18.25 6.64 -3.24
C GLY A 405 19.77 6.76 -3.07
N PRO A 406 20.50 7.15 -4.13
CA PRO A 406 21.93 7.46 -4.04
C PRO A 406 22.21 8.60 -3.05
N ALA A 407 23.36 8.55 -2.37
CA ALA A 407 23.67 9.47 -1.27
C ALA A 407 23.78 10.94 -1.72
N ASP A 408 24.35 11.17 -2.91
CA ASP A 408 24.47 12.48 -3.56
C ASP A 408 23.10 13.05 -3.96
N GLU A 409 22.22 12.22 -4.53
CA GLU A 409 20.85 12.63 -4.86
C GLU A 409 20.00 12.86 -3.61
N ILE A 410 20.16 12.04 -2.55
CA ILE A 410 19.54 12.31 -1.24
C ILE A 410 19.99 13.68 -0.70
N ALA A 411 21.28 13.99 -0.76
CA ALA A 411 21.79 15.28 -0.30
C ALA A 411 21.25 16.45 -1.15
N ARG A 412 21.17 16.28 -2.47
CA ARG A 412 20.55 17.24 -3.38
C ARG A 412 19.07 17.47 -3.02
N TYR A 413 18.29 16.41 -2.87
CA TYR A 413 16.86 16.51 -2.58
C TYR A 413 16.62 17.17 -1.22
N LYS A 414 17.41 16.83 -0.19
CA LYS A 414 17.32 17.50 1.12
C LYS A 414 17.55 19.01 1.01
N ARG A 415 18.50 19.44 0.18
CA ARG A 415 18.75 20.86 -0.08
C ARG A 415 17.57 21.51 -0.82
N VAL A 416 17.08 20.88 -1.89
CA VAL A 416 16.00 21.44 -2.73
C VAL A 416 14.68 21.55 -1.99
N PHE A 417 14.34 20.55 -1.17
CA PHE A 417 13.12 20.53 -0.37
C PHE A 417 13.27 21.14 1.03
N GLU A 418 14.43 21.73 1.33
CA GLU A 418 14.74 22.41 2.60
C GLU A 418 14.43 21.52 3.82
N VAL A 419 14.81 20.24 3.74
CA VAL A 419 14.54 19.28 4.81
C VAL A 419 15.49 19.56 5.98
N GLY A 420 14.91 19.99 7.10
CA GLY A 420 15.62 20.26 8.36
C GLY A 420 16.10 19.00 9.09
N GLU A 421 16.45 19.15 10.36
CA GLU A 421 16.71 17.99 11.23
C GLU A 421 15.42 17.18 11.43
N GLN A 422 15.53 15.85 11.33
CA GLN A 422 14.41 14.93 11.43
C GLN A 422 14.63 13.95 12.57
N GLU A 423 13.57 13.66 13.33
CA GLU A 423 13.61 12.65 14.38
C GLU A 423 13.57 11.24 13.81
N ARG A 424 14.36 10.35 14.42
CA ARG A 424 14.39 8.93 14.05
C ARG A 424 13.35 8.18 14.86
N HIS A 425 12.45 7.51 14.16
CA HIS A 425 11.50 6.58 14.77
C HIS A 425 11.77 5.15 14.31
N GLU A 426 11.46 4.17 15.15
CA GLU A 426 11.48 2.76 14.75
C GLU A 426 10.41 2.50 13.70
N VAL A 427 10.74 1.69 12.70
CA VAL A 427 9.79 1.33 11.65
C VAL A 427 8.97 0.14 12.13
N VAL A 428 7.75 0.41 12.60
CA VAL A 428 6.78 -0.64 12.89
C VAL A 428 6.32 -1.27 11.58
N VAL A 429 6.31 -2.60 11.53
CA VAL A 429 6.00 -3.37 10.33
C VAL A 429 4.57 -3.86 10.32
#